data_AF-A0A7J4U127-F1
#
_entry.id   AF-A0A7J4U127-F1
#
_cell.length_a   1.000
_cell.length_b   1.000
_cell.length_c   1.000
_cell.angle_alpha   90.00
_cell.angle_beta   90.00
_cell.angle_gamma   90.00
#
_symmetry.space_group_name_H-M   'P 1'
#
loop_
_entity.id
_entity.type
_entity.pdbx_description
1 polymer ?
#
loop_
_entity_poly.entity_id
_entity_poly.type
_entity_poly.pdbx_seq_one_letter_code
_entity_poly.pdbx_strand_id
1 'polypeptide(L)'
;MPIKVLFREGQELRMRVVGEGHTSLQMLRERLNNHDKIEYANYFPGHPDLDDPEFYIRTKGKADPASVINELVASIAAEFSGATL
;
A
#
# COMPACT_ATOMS: atom_id res chain seq x y z
N MET A 1 6.09 1.44 11.41
CA MET A 1 5.45 0.36 10.65
C MET A 1 6.51 -0.62 10.14
N PRO A 2 6.62 -1.83 10.72
CA PRO A 2 7.40 -2.90 10.11
C PRO A 2 6.71 -3.38 8.84
N ILE A 3 7.44 -3.38 7.73
CA ILE A 3 6.96 -3.88 6.44
C ILE A 3 7.82 -5.07 6.05
N LYS A 4 7.17 -6.19 5.72
CA LYS A 4 7.86 -7.37 5.19
C LYS A 4 7.43 -7.61 3.75
N VAL A 5 8.37 -7.55 2.82
CA VAL A 5 8.11 -7.94 1.42
C VAL A 5 8.00 -9.46 1.36
N LEU A 6 6.86 -9.95 0.88
CA LEU A 6 6.58 -11.38 0.74
C LEU A 6 6.86 -11.87 -0.68
N PHE A 7 6.57 -11.01 -1.67
CA PHE A 7 6.74 -11.31 -3.08
C PHE A 7 7.05 -10.04 -3.84
N ARG A 8 8.00 -10.11 -4.77
CA ARG A 8 8.28 -9.03 -5.71
C ARG A 8 8.72 -9.64 -7.02
N GLU A 9 7.88 -9.51 -8.05
CA GLU A 9 8.20 -10.02 -9.38
C GLU A 9 7.58 -9.10 -10.43
N GLY A 10 8.44 -8.53 -11.29
CA GLY A 10 8.01 -7.61 -12.34
C GLY A 10 7.15 -6.45 -11.84
N GLN A 11 5.86 -6.51 -12.14
CA GLN A 11 4.85 -5.47 -11.85
C GLN A 11 4.05 -5.76 -10.57
N GLU A 12 4.33 -6.88 -9.91
CA GLU A 12 3.58 -7.36 -8.75
C GLU A 12 4.42 -7.27 -7.49
N LEU A 13 3.80 -6.74 -6.43
CA LEU A 13 4.39 -6.64 -5.10
C LEU A 13 3.38 -7.14 -4.07
N ARG A 14 3.82 -8.06 -3.21
CA ARG A 14 3.12 -8.42 -1.98
C ARG A 14 3.94 -8.02 -0.78
N MET A 15 3.28 -7.36 0.16
CA MET A 15 3.90 -6.91 1.40
C MET A 15 2.96 -7.09 2.58
N ARG A 16 3.50 -7.52 3.71
CA ARG A 16 2.80 -7.61 4.97
C ARG A 16 3.07 -6.35 5.78
N VAL A 17 2.01 -5.76 6.31
CA VAL A 17 2.07 -4.54 7.12
C VAL A 17 1.70 -4.92 8.55
N VAL A 18 2.69 -4.95 9.44
CA VAL A 18 2.50 -5.44 10.82
C VAL A 18 2.03 -4.29 11.71
N GLY A 19 0.98 -4.53 12.49
CA GLY A 19 0.50 -3.59 13.52
C GLY A 19 -0.27 -2.37 13.02
N GLU A 20 -0.71 -2.35 11.76
CA GLU A 20 -1.58 -1.29 11.22
C GLU A 20 -3.05 -1.70 11.22
N GLY A 21 -3.94 -0.76 11.54
CA GLY A 21 -5.39 -0.99 11.58
C GLY A 21 -6.09 -0.75 10.24
N HIS A 22 -7.36 -1.20 10.16
CA HIS A 22 -8.19 -1.07 8.95
C HIS A 22 -8.25 0.34 8.36
N THR A 23 -8.24 1.40 9.18
CA THR A 23 -8.33 2.79 8.73
C THR A 23 -7.15 3.17 7.82
N SER A 24 -5.92 2.92 8.26
CA SER A 24 -4.70 3.21 7.49
C SER A 24 -4.68 2.43 6.18
N LEU A 25 -5.03 1.14 6.23
CA LEU A 25 -4.97 0.23 5.09
C LEU A 25 -6.05 0.56 4.06
N GLN A 26 -7.26 0.88 4.50
CA GLN A 26 -8.33 1.29 3.61
C GLN A 26 -7.99 2.58 2.86
N MET A 27 -7.45 3.58 3.57
CA MET A 27 -7.00 4.83 2.95
C MET A 27 -5.91 4.57 1.90
N LEU A 28 -4.91 3.76 2.24
CA LEU A 28 -3.82 3.42 1.33
C LEU A 28 -4.34 2.68 0.08
N ARG A 29 -5.25 1.71 0.25
CA ARG A 29 -5.88 0.98 -0.85
C ARG A 29 -6.63 1.91 -1.80
N GLU A 30 -7.42 2.84 -1.27
CA GLU A 30 -8.19 3.78 -2.08
C GLU A 30 -7.28 4.71 -2.87
N ARG A 31 -6.26 5.28 -2.22
CA ARG A 31 -5.27 6.15 -2.87
C ARG A 31 -4.48 5.41 -3.96
N LEU A 32 -4.08 4.16 -3.70
CA LEU A 32 -3.39 3.34 -4.70
C LEU A 32 -4.28 3.05 -5.92
N ASN A 33 -5.54 2.66 -5.73
CA ASN A 33 -6.43 2.39 -6.88
C ASN A 33 -6.78 3.64 -7.69
N ASN A 34 -6.70 4.83 -7.08
CA ASN A 34 -6.88 6.10 -7.78
C ASN A 34 -5.63 6.58 -8.56
N HIS A 35 -4.49 5.90 -8.40
CA HIS A 35 -3.24 6.31 -9.04
C HIS A 35 -3.13 5.73 -10.47
N ASP A 36 -2.85 6.56 -11.48
CA ASP A 36 -2.84 6.15 -12.90
C ASP A 36 -1.93 4.96 -13.21
N LYS A 37 -0.76 4.90 -12.56
CA LYS A 37 0.23 3.83 -12.71
C LYS A 37 -0.15 2.51 -12.03
N ILE A 38 -1.24 2.45 -11.27
CA ILE A 38 -1.72 1.24 -10.59
C ILE A 38 -2.79 0.56 -11.44
N GLU A 39 -2.63 -0.75 -11.65
CA GLU A 39 -3.61 -1.59 -12.31
C GLU A 39 -4.62 -2.12 -11.30
N TYR A 40 -4.11 -2.59 -10.16
CA TYR A 40 -4.91 -3.17 -9.11
C TYR A 40 -4.18 -3.08 -7.78
N ALA A 41 -4.86 -2.62 -6.73
CA ALA A 41 -4.36 -2.69 -5.37
C ALA A 41 -5.45 -3.20 -4.43
N ASN A 42 -5.14 -4.20 -3.62
CA ASN A 42 -6.05 -4.67 -2.58
C ASN A 42 -5.27 -5.17 -1.37
N TYR A 43 -5.93 -5.21 -0.22
CA TYR A 43 -5.37 -5.82 0.97
C TYR A 43 -6.27 -6.94 1.48
N PHE A 44 -5.64 -7.94 2.05
CA PHE A 44 -6.26 -9.09 2.66
C PHE A 44 -6.05 -8.92 4.17
N PRO A 45 -7.10 -8.62 4.94
CA PRO A 45 -6.97 -8.47 6.39
C PRO A 45 -6.62 -9.79 7.10
N GLY A 46 -6.77 -10.93 6.44
CA GLY A 46 -6.55 -12.23 7.07
C GLY A 46 -7.55 -12.51 8.18
N HIS A 47 -7.21 -13.41 9.10
CA HIS A 47 -8.00 -13.60 10.31
C HIS A 47 -7.73 -12.44 11.29
N PRO A 48 -8.76 -11.70 11.75
CA PRO A 48 -8.61 -10.46 12.53
C PRO A 48 -7.67 -10.54 13.74
N ASP A 49 -7.62 -11.71 14.40
CA ASP A 49 -6.81 -11.94 15.60
C ASP A 49 -5.51 -12.73 15.36
N LEU A 50 -5.30 -13.33 14.17
CA LEU A 50 -4.22 -14.32 13.97
C LEU A 50 -3.24 -13.93 12.85
N ASP A 51 -3.68 -13.17 11.86
CA ASP A 51 -2.86 -12.82 10.70
C ASP A 51 -2.65 -11.30 10.62
N ASP A 52 -1.42 -10.91 10.30
CA ASP A 52 -1.16 -9.55 9.87
C ASP A 52 -1.69 -9.33 8.44
N PRO A 53 -2.22 -8.13 8.14
CA PRO A 53 -2.77 -7.82 6.83
C PRO A 53 -1.70 -7.83 5.74
N GLU A 54 -2.07 -8.38 4.58
CA GLU A 54 -1.23 -8.49 3.39
C GLU A 54 -1.75 -7.57 2.28
N PHE A 55 -0.88 -6.71 1.77
CA PHE A 55 -1.13 -5.91 0.58
C PHE A 55 -0.65 -6.62 -0.66
N TYR A 56 -1.49 -6.61 -1.69
CA TYR A 56 -1.14 -6.99 -3.04
C TYR A 56 -1.35 -5.80 -3.97
N ILE A 57 -0.29 -5.45 -4.69
CA ILE A 57 -0.25 -4.28 -5.55
C ILE A 57 0.31 -4.71 -6.89
N ARG A 58 -0.36 -4.27 -7.95
CA ARG A 58 0.02 -4.50 -9.34
C ARG A 58 0.03 -3.18 -10.10
N THR A 59 1.16 -2.86 -10.70
CA THR A 59 1.33 -1.66 -11.53
C THR A 59 0.96 -1.92 -12.99
N LYS A 60 0.62 -0.85 -13.71
CA LYS A 60 0.45 -0.88 -15.17
C LYS A 60 1.81 -0.72 -15.85
N GLY A 61 2.03 -1.49 -16.92
CA GLY A 61 3.20 -1.34 -17.78
C GLY A 61 4.52 -1.55 -17.02
N LYS A 62 5.59 -0.81 -17.35
CA LYS A 62 6.92 -1.04 -16.74
C LYS A 62 7.18 -0.29 -15.44
N ALA A 63 6.13 0.21 -14.77
CA ALA A 63 6.30 0.97 -13.53
C ALA A 63 6.71 0.04 -12.38
N ASP A 64 7.76 0.41 -11.65
CA ASP A 64 8.20 -0.34 -10.46
C ASP A 64 7.20 -0.12 -9.31
N PRO A 65 6.58 -1.18 -8.76
CA PRO A 65 5.55 -1.04 -7.73
C PRO A 65 6.08 -0.40 -6.44
N ALA A 66 7.33 -0.68 -6.05
CA ALA A 66 7.90 -0.10 -4.84
C ALA A 66 8.12 1.42 -5.01
N SER A 67 8.57 1.86 -6.19
CA SER A 67 8.72 3.28 -6.49
C SER A 67 7.38 4.01 -6.43
N VAL A 68 6.32 3.46 -7.04
CA VAL A 68 4.98 4.08 -7.03
C VAL A 68 4.42 4.20 -5.60
N ILE A 69 4.62 3.18 -4.77
CA ILE A 69 4.19 3.21 -3.37
C ILE A 69 4.93 4.30 -2.59
N ASN A 70 6.26 4.41 -2.76
CA ASN A 70 7.04 5.45 -2.09
C ASN A 70 6.62 6.86 -2.52
N GLU A 71 6.37 7.08 -3.82
CA GLU A 71 5.84 8.36 -4.33
C GLU A 71 4.49 8.69 -3.67
N LEU A 72 3.57 7.72 -3.62
CA LEU A 72 2.24 7.91 -3.04
C LEU A 72 2.30 8.20 -1.53
N VAL A 73 3.10 7.43 -0.78
CA VAL A 73 3.27 7.63 0.66
C VAL A 73 3.90 8.99 0.96
N ALA A 74 4.87 9.43 0.16
CA ALA A 74 5.46 10.76 0.30
C ALA A 74 4.45 11.88 0.04
N SER A 75 3.58 11.73 -0.97
CA SER A 75 2.48 12.67 -1.24
C SER A 75 1.52 12.76 -0.06
N ILE A 76 1.09 11.60 0.47
CA ILE A 76 0.19 11.55 1.63
C ILE A 76 0.84 12.22 2.84
N ALA A 77 2.11 11.92 3.13
CA ALA A 77 2.84 12.54 4.24
C ALA A 77 2.93 14.08 4.09
N ALA A 78 3.13 14.57 2.86
CA ALA A 78 3.13 16.00 2.57
C ALA A 78 1.76 16.66 2.81
N GLU A 79 0.66 16.01 2.40
CA GLU A 79 -0.72 16.50 2.65
C GLU A 79 -0.99 16.69 4.15
N PHE A 80 -0.54 15.75 4.99
CA PHE A 80 -0.77 15.81 6.44
C PHE A 80 0.23 16.69 7.19
N SER A 81 1.36 17.06 6.58
CA SER A 81 2.41 17.86 7.24
C SER A 81 1.96 19.26 7.66
N GLY A 82 0.96 19.83 6.97
CA GLY A 82 0.40 21.15 7.26
C GLY A 82 -1.00 21.12 7.90
N ALA A 83 -1.50 19.94 8.29
CA ALA A 83 -2.86 19.83 8.81
C ALA A 83 -2.97 20.45 10.22
N THR A 84 -3.90 21.40 10.37
CA THR A 84 -4.26 22.02 11.65
C THR A 84 -5.75 21.84 11.91
N LEU A 85 -6.13 21.67 13.17
CA LEU A 85 -7.53 21.58 13.62
C LEU A 85 -8.16 22.96 13.79
#